data_AF-A0A1B6JKV6-F1
#
_entry.id   AF-A0A1B6JKV6-F1
#
_cell.length_a   1.000
_cell.length_b   1.000
_cell.length_c   1.000
_cell.angle_alpha   90.00
_cell.angle_beta   90.00
_cell.angle_gamma   90.00
#
_symmetry.space_group_name_H-M   'P 1'
#
loop_
_entity.id
_entity.type
_entity.pdbx_description
1 polymer ?
#
loop_
_entity_poly.entity_id
_entity_poly.type
_entity_poly.pdbx_seq_one_letter_code
_entity_poly.pdbx_strand_id
1 'polypeptide(L)'
;GLSPSNPSVRGWVISPLGLLTPVPLWVAVAAVVPAMLVYILLFMETHISELIIDKKERKLKKGSGFHLDIVLVCLSNVGCGLIGAPFMCAATVRSVAHVSAVTVMSRTHAPGDKPHIIEVKEQRLSALMVSILVGVSVSLAPLLRLVPMAVLFGVFLYLGISSIDGIQFFERLRLFFMPVKHHSQANYVRRVQTMKMHLFTTIQLLCLAMLWVVKSSPISLAFPFFLILMVPLRAQFTYLFTPQELRALDSDEPDVVEDEPDFYAESLLAG
;
A
#
# COMPACT_ATOMS: atom_id res chain seq x y z
N GLY A 1 28.48 -14.56 14.47
CA GLY A 1 28.89 -13.31 13.78
C GLY A 1 28.26 -13.28 12.40
N LEU A 2 28.53 -12.23 11.62
CA LEU A 2 28.09 -12.16 10.22
C LEU A 2 28.94 -13.09 9.35
N SER A 3 28.30 -14.04 8.67
CA SER A 3 28.96 -14.93 7.72
C SER A 3 28.03 -15.20 6.52
N PRO A 4 28.57 -15.45 5.33
CA PRO A 4 27.79 -15.94 4.21
C PRO A 4 27.06 -17.24 4.59
N SER A 5 25.89 -17.49 3.99
CA SER A 5 25.05 -18.65 4.32
C SER A 5 25.78 -20.00 4.19
N ASN A 6 26.73 -20.09 3.26
CA ASN A 6 27.63 -21.23 3.10
C ASN A 6 29.05 -20.73 2.76
N PRO A 7 29.92 -20.55 3.78
CA PRO A 7 31.27 -20.00 3.59
C PRO A 7 32.20 -20.88 2.76
N SER A 8 31.96 -22.19 2.71
CA SER A 8 32.77 -23.13 1.92
C SER A 8 32.51 -23.06 0.43
N VAL A 9 31.33 -22.57 0.02
CA VAL A 9 30.88 -22.58 -1.38
C VAL A 9 30.87 -21.18 -2.00
N ARG A 10 30.59 -20.14 -1.20
CA ARG A 10 30.54 -18.76 -1.70
C ARG A 10 31.25 -17.77 -0.80
N GLY A 11 31.89 -16.79 -1.43
CA GLY A 11 32.31 -15.56 -0.77
C GLY A 11 31.15 -14.58 -0.59
N TRP A 12 31.48 -13.34 -0.20
CA TRP A 12 30.51 -12.26 -0.05
C TRP A 12 29.97 -11.75 -1.39
N VAL A 13 30.76 -11.82 -2.46
CA VAL A 13 30.38 -11.40 -3.81
C VAL A 13 30.25 -12.63 -4.72
N ILE A 14 29.16 -12.69 -5.47
CA ILE A 14 28.85 -13.77 -6.41
C ILE A 14 29.30 -13.32 -7.80
N SER A 15 30.18 -14.11 -8.42
CA SER A 15 30.61 -13.87 -9.80
C SER A 15 29.45 -14.14 -10.77
N PRO A 16 29.14 -13.20 -11.69
CA PRO A 16 28.10 -13.41 -12.71
C PRO A 16 28.46 -14.51 -13.71
N LEU A 17 29.75 -14.89 -13.80
CA LEU A 17 30.24 -15.97 -14.67
C LEU A 17 30.10 -17.36 -14.03
N GLY A 18 29.65 -17.44 -12.78
CA GLY A 18 29.54 -18.67 -12.01
C GLY A 18 30.69 -18.84 -11.00
N LEU A 19 30.45 -19.65 -9.97
CA LEU A 19 31.43 -20.01 -8.94
C LEU A 19 31.97 -21.43 -9.11
N LEU A 20 31.08 -22.43 -9.15
CA LEU A 20 31.44 -23.86 -9.29
C LEU A 20 31.43 -24.32 -10.74
N THR A 21 30.46 -23.84 -11.51
CA THR A 21 30.28 -24.15 -12.93
C THR A 21 30.08 -22.86 -13.70
N PRO A 22 30.69 -22.71 -14.89
CA PRO A 22 30.48 -21.54 -15.72
C PRO A 22 29.01 -21.44 -16.13
N VAL A 23 28.42 -20.26 -16.00
CA VAL A 23 27.02 -20.03 -16.39
C VAL A 23 26.95 -19.96 -17.93
N PRO A 24 26.18 -20.84 -18.59
CA PRO A 24 26.01 -20.77 -20.03
C PRO A 24 25.34 -19.46 -20.44
N LEU A 25 25.75 -18.87 -21.57
CA LEU A 25 25.17 -17.62 -22.06
C LEU A 25 23.65 -17.72 -22.27
N TRP A 26 23.15 -18.87 -22.72
CA TRP A 26 21.71 -19.08 -22.91
C TRP A 26 20.92 -18.99 -21.58
N VAL A 27 21.51 -19.38 -20.45
CA VAL A 27 20.88 -19.27 -19.12
C VAL A 27 20.80 -17.81 -18.71
N ALA A 28 21.85 -17.03 -18.98
CA ALA A 28 21.85 -15.59 -18.69
C ALA A 28 20.77 -14.85 -19.49
N VAL A 29 20.57 -15.21 -20.76
CA VAL A 29 19.49 -14.64 -21.58
C VAL A 29 18.12 -15.15 -21.11
N ALA A 30 17.99 -16.43 -20.78
CA ALA A 30 16.74 -17.00 -20.28
C ALA A 30 16.31 -16.38 -18.94
N ALA A 31 17.27 -15.96 -18.09
CA ALA A 31 17.01 -15.32 -16.80
C ALA A 31 16.33 -13.94 -16.92
N VAL A 32 16.34 -13.32 -18.12
CA VAL A 32 15.59 -12.07 -18.36
C VAL A 32 14.09 -12.26 -18.15
N VAL A 33 13.53 -13.43 -18.51
CA VAL A 33 12.09 -13.70 -18.36
C VAL A 33 11.65 -13.69 -16.89
N PRO A 34 12.24 -14.49 -15.97
CA PRO A 34 11.89 -14.40 -14.55
C PRO A 34 12.29 -13.07 -13.92
N ALA A 35 13.38 -12.42 -14.38
CA ALA A 35 13.74 -11.08 -13.90
C ALA A 35 12.66 -10.03 -14.22
N MET A 36 12.09 -10.07 -15.43
CA MET A 36 10.98 -9.20 -15.83
C MET A 36 9.73 -9.44 -14.97
N LEU A 37 9.42 -10.71 -14.67
CA LEU A 37 8.29 -11.05 -13.79
C LEU A 37 8.49 -10.49 -12.37
N VAL A 38 9.68 -10.67 -11.79
CA VAL A 38 10.03 -10.12 -10.47
C VAL A 38 10.00 -8.60 -10.50
N TYR A 39 10.50 -7.97 -11.58
CA TYR A 39 10.43 -6.52 -11.74
C TYR A 39 8.99 -6.00 -11.72
N ILE A 40 8.07 -6.63 -12.47
CA ILE A 40 6.65 -6.24 -12.46
C ILE A 40 6.06 -6.36 -11.05
N LEU A 41 6.39 -7.42 -10.31
CA LEU A 41 5.94 -7.60 -8.93
C LEU A 41 6.45 -6.48 -8.02
N LEU A 42 7.76 -6.20 -8.07
CA LEU A 42 8.38 -5.14 -7.27
C LEU A 42 7.83 -3.75 -7.63
N PHE A 43 7.62 -3.50 -8.92
CA PHE A 43 7.03 -2.26 -9.42
C PHE A 43 5.62 -2.05 -8.89
N MET A 44 4.75 -3.07 -9.01
CA MET A 44 3.37 -2.99 -8.53
C MET A 44 3.31 -2.81 -7.01
N GLU A 45 4.10 -3.57 -6.25
CA GLU A 45 4.11 -3.47 -4.78
C GLU A 45 4.62 -2.10 -4.30
N THR A 46 5.65 -1.57 -4.95
CA THR A 46 6.24 -0.25 -4.63
C THR A 46 5.27 0.87 -4.95
N HIS A 47 4.74 0.92 -6.17
CA HIS A 47 3.78 1.96 -6.57
C HIS A 47 2.47 1.92 -5.77
N ILE A 48 1.91 0.73 -5.51
CA ILE A 48 0.70 0.62 -4.68
C ILE A 48 0.99 1.14 -3.27
N SER A 49 2.15 0.78 -2.69
CA SER A 49 2.54 1.26 -1.37
C SER A 49 2.70 2.77 -1.33
N GLU A 50 3.32 3.36 -2.35
CA GLU A 50 3.49 4.81 -2.47
C GLU A 50 2.16 5.53 -2.65
N LEU A 51 1.25 5.05 -3.51
CA LEU A 51 -0.08 5.62 -3.69
C LEU A 51 -0.93 5.56 -2.41
N ILE A 52 -0.79 4.50 -1.62
CA ILE A 52 -1.47 4.40 -0.31
C ILE A 52 -0.91 5.43 0.68
N ILE A 53 0.38 5.75 0.58
CA ILE A 53 1.02 6.74 1.44
C ILE A 53 0.71 8.16 0.97
N ASP A 54 0.68 8.40 -0.33
CA ASP A 54 0.44 9.69 -0.96
C ASP A 54 -1.06 10.03 -1.09
N LYS A 55 -1.88 9.51 -0.18
CA LYS A 55 -3.28 9.89 -0.07
C LYS A 55 -3.38 11.36 0.36
N LYS A 56 -4.18 12.15 -0.36
CA LYS A 56 -4.44 13.57 -0.05
C LYS A 56 -4.88 13.80 1.40
N GLU A 57 -5.62 12.85 1.99
CA GLU A 57 -6.05 12.87 3.40
C GLU A 57 -4.90 13.03 4.40
N ARG A 58 -3.70 12.55 4.05
CA ARG A 58 -2.52 12.62 4.93
C ARG A 58 -1.86 13.99 4.94
N LYS A 59 -2.26 14.92 4.06
CA LYS A 59 -1.75 16.30 4.01
C LYS A 59 -0.22 16.38 3.97
N LEU A 60 0.40 15.50 3.19
CA LEU A 60 1.86 15.52 2.94
C LEU A 60 2.24 16.82 2.21
N LYS A 61 3.43 17.36 2.51
CA LYS A 61 3.85 18.69 2.03
C LYS A 61 5.03 18.59 1.06
N LYS A 62 5.92 17.64 1.25
CA LYS A 62 7.08 17.39 0.38
C LYS A 62 6.61 16.36 -0.64
N GLY A 63 6.35 16.81 -1.87
CA GLY A 63 5.76 15.98 -2.92
C GLY A 63 6.44 14.61 -3.12
N SER A 64 5.70 13.70 -3.76
CA SER A 64 6.05 12.30 -3.98
C SER A 64 7.21 12.08 -4.96
N GLY A 65 8.03 11.06 -4.70
CA GLY A 65 9.21 10.69 -5.48
C GLY A 65 9.10 9.43 -6.34
N PHE A 66 7.91 9.08 -6.86
CA PHE A 66 7.60 7.79 -7.52
C PHE A 66 8.71 7.26 -8.46
N HIS A 67 9.20 8.11 -9.38
CA HIS A 67 10.22 7.69 -10.35
C HIS A 67 11.60 7.45 -9.73
N LEU A 68 11.97 8.24 -8.73
CA LEU A 68 13.27 8.08 -8.07
C LEU A 68 13.26 6.83 -7.19
N ASP A 69 12.14 6.58 -6.51
CA ASP A 69 12.01 5.48 -5.57
C ASP A 69 12.14 4.12 -6.27
N ILE A 70 11.52 3.94 -7.44
CA ILE A 70 11.69 2.70 -8.23
C ILE A 70 13.12 2.51 -8.73
N VAL A 71 13.83 3.57 -9.13
CA VAL A 71 15.24 3.49 -9.56
C VAL A 71 16.12 3.10 -8.39
N LEU A 72 15.90 3.67 -7.20
CA LEU A 72 16.64 3.34 -5.99
C LEU A 72 16.41 1.88 -5.54
N VAL A 73 15.16 1.40 -5.58
CA VAL A 73 14.82 0.00 -5.27
C VAL A 73 15.48 -0.95 -6.26
N CYS A 74 15.44 -0.64 -7.56
CA CYS A 74 16.10 -1.46 -8.59
C CYS A 74 17.63 -1.50 -8.39
N LEU A 75 18.26 -0.36 -8.15
CA LEU A 75 19.71 -0.28 -7.92
C LEU A 75 20.13 -1.04 -6.65
N SER A 76 19.35 -0.91 -5.57
CA SER A 76 19.57 -1.67 -4.33
C SER A 76 19.44 -3.18 -4.56
N ASN A 77 18.47 -3.61 -5.37
CA ASN A 77 18.27 -5.02 -5.72
C ASN A 77 19.37 -5.60 -6.62
N VAL A 78 19.97 -4.79 -7.52
CA VAL A 78 21.20 -5.18 -8.23
C VAL A 78 22.33 -5.44 -7.22
N GLY A 79 22.49 -4.54 -6.25
CA GLY A 79 23.42 -4.72 -5.13
C GLY A 79 23.17 -6.03 -4.39
N CYS A 80 21.91 -6.28 -3.98
CA CYS A 80 21.50 -7.51 -3.29
C CYS A 80 21.80 -8.77 -4.12
N GLY A 81 21.54 -8.74 -5.43
CA GLY A 81 21.87 -9.83 -6.34
C GLY A 81 23.36 -10.18 -6.37
N LEU A 82 24.24 -9.16 -6.41
CA LEU A 82 25.70 -9.36 -6.43
C LEU A 82 26.23 -9.98 -5.13
N ILE A 83 25.65 -9.65 -3.98
CA ILE A 83 26.02 -10.24 -2.68
C ILE A 83 25.24 -11.52 -2.33
N GLY A 84 24.28 -11.93 -3.17
CA GLY A 84 23.38 -13.03 -2.88
C GLY A 84 22.48 -12.80 -1.66
N ALA A 85 22.11 -11.54 -1.42
CA ALA A 85 21.11 -11.17 -0.42
C ALA A 85 19.69 -11.27 -1.04
N PRO A 86 18.65 -11.47 -0.21
CA PRO A 86 17.28 -11.46 -0.71
C PRO A 86 16.92 -10.09 -1.30
N PHE A 87 16.02 -10.09 -2.27
CA PHE A 87 15.47 -8.87 -2.85
C PHE A 87 14.68 -8.08 -1.80
N MET A 88 14.72 -6.77 -1.91
CA MET A 88 14.02 -5.82 -1.07
C MET A 88 12.86 -5.20 -1.84
N CYS A 89 11.71 -5.08 -1.20
CA CYS A 89 10.53 -4.38 -1.70
C CYS A 89 9.98 -3.40 -0.65
N ALA A 90 9.15 -2.46 -1.10
CA ALA A 90 8.43 -1.57 -0.20
C ALA A 90 7.37 -2.36 0.59
N ALA A 91 7.37 -2.24 1.92
CA ALA A 91 6.45 -2.96 2.78
C ALA A 91 5.26 -2.07 3.18
N THR A 92 4.11 -2.25 2.53
CA THR A 92 2.92 -1.38 2.71
C THR A 92 2.53 -1.18 4.17
N VAL A 93 2.28 -2.27 4.92
CA VAL A 93 1.82 -2.19 6.32
C VAL A 93 2.84 -1.48 7.21
N ARG A 94 4.14 -1.78 7.03
CA ARG A 94 5.21 -1.15 7.78
C ARG A 94 5.30 0.34 7.48
N SER A 95 5.22 0.72 6.21
CA SER A 95 5.29 2.12 5.78
C SER A 95 4.08 2.92 6.26
N VAL A 96 2.87 2.35 6.18
CA VAL A 96 1.66 2.99 6.73
C VAL A 96 1.76 3.15 8.25
N ALA A 97 2.21 2.13 8.97
CA ALA A 97 2.40 2.21 10.41
C ALA A 97 3.46 3.26 10.80
N HIS A 98 4.57 3.33 10.06
CA HIS A 98 5.58 4.36 10.27
C HIS A 98 5.01 5.77 10.05
N VAL A 99 4.24 5.98 8.98
CA VAL A 99 3.58 7.26 8.72
C VAL A 99 2.57 7.60 9.82
N SER A 100 1.77 6.63 10.27
CA SER A 100 0.84 6.80 11.38
C SER A 100 1.54 7.22 12.67
N ALA A 101 2.70 6.62 12.98
CA ALA A 101 3.50 6.97 14.16
C ALA A 101 4.06 8.40 14.13
N VAL A 102 4.21 9.01 12.95
CA VAL A 102 4.64 10.41 12.78
C VAL A 102 3.51 11.37 12.42
N THR A 103 2.26 10.88 12.45
CA THR A 103 1.06 11.67 12.17
C THR A 103 0.57 12.36 13.43
N VAL A 104 0.30 13.66 13.35
CA VAL A 104 -0.28 14.45 14.44
C VAL A 104 -1.78 14.57 14.22
N MET A 105 -2.55 13.92 15.10
CA MET A 105 -4.00 14.05 15.17
C MET A 105 -4.38 15.26 16.01
N SER A 106 -5.46 15.95 15.62
CA SER A 106 -5.95 17.10 16.38
C SER A 106 -6.50 16.69 17.76
N ARG A 107 -6.26 17.55 18.75
CA ARG A 107 -6.67 17.36 20.15
C ARG A 107 -7.88 18.21 20.54
N THR A 108 -8.17 19.25 19.77
CA THR A 108 -9.24 20.22 20.03
C THR A 108 -10.33 20.05 18.98
N HIS A 109 -11.29 19.18 19.27
CA HIS A 109 -12.47 18.97 18.46
C HIS A 109 -13.72 19.28 19.29
N ALA A 110 -14.78 19.73 18.62
CA ALA A 110 -16.08 19.82 19.25
C ALA A 110 -16.51 18.41 19.74
N PRO A 111 -17.22 18.30 20.87
CA PRO A 111 -17.72 17.02 21.35
C PRO A 111 -18.54 16.31 20.25
N GLY A 112 -18.05 15.17 19.75
CA GLY A 112 -18.71 14.39 18.70
C GLY A 112 -17.98 14.37 17.34
N ASP A 113 -17.00 15.24 17.11
CA ASP A 113 -16.19 15.21 15.89
C ASP A 113 -15.05 14.19 15.99
N LYS A 114 -14.84 13.43 14.90
CA LYS A 114 -13.71 12.49 14.81
C LYS A 114 -12.39 13.28 14.75
N PRO A 115 -11.32 12.79 15.40
CA PRO A 115 -10.01 13.39 15.28
C PRO A 115 -9.56 13.40 13.82
N HIS A 116 -9.17 14.57 13.32
CA HIS A 116 -8.66 14.70 11.96
C HIS A 116 -7.14 14.92 11.96
N ILE A 117 -6.50 14.55 10.85
CA ILE A 117 -5.06 14.71 10.64
C ILE A 117 -4.75 16.21 10.50
N ILE A 118 -3.89 16.75 11.37
CA ILE A 118 -3.37 18.12 11.24
C ILE A 118 -2.24 18.12 10.22
N GLU A 119 -1.21 17.32 10.51
CA GLU A 119 0.00 17.22 9.70
C GLU A 119 0.75 15.92 9.96
N VAL A 120 1.59 15.54 9.01
CA VAL A 120 2.52 14.42 9.11
C VAL A 120 3.94 14.98 9.19
N LYS A 121 4.72 14.55 10.19
CA LYS A 121 6.12 14.96 10.33
C LYS A 121 7.00 14.19 9.34
N GLU A 122 7.26 14.81 8.19
CA GLU A 122 8.12 14.24 7.13
C GLU A 122 9.61 14.36 7.48
N GLN A 123 10.16 13.30 8.05
CA GLN A 123 11.56 13.21 8.48
C GLN A 123 12.33 12.09 7.77
N ARG A 124 13.64 12.29 7.60
CA ARG A 124 14.57 11.24 7.10
C ARG A 124 15.25 10.46 8.24
N LEU A 125 15.30 11.05 9.43
CA LEU A 125 16.08 10.53 10.55
C LEU A 125 15.50 9.24 11.13
N SER A 126 14.18 9.14 11.31
CA SER A 126 13.57 7.91 11.84
C SER A 126 13.87 6.68 11.00
N ALA A 127 13.70 6.78 9.67
CA ALA A 127 13.98 5.67 8.76
C ALA A 127 15.46 5.28 8.77
N LEU A 128 16.36 6.27 8.82
CA LEU A 128 17.80 6.04 8.95
C LEU A 128 18.15 5.36 10.28
N MET A 129 17.59 5.84 11.39
CA MET A 129 17.80 5.26 12.72
C MET A 129 17.32 3.81 12.78
N VAL A 130 16.10 3.53 12.28
CA VAL A 130 15.59 2.15 12.21
C VAL A 130 16.52 1.26 11.39
N SER A 131 17.03 1.73 10.25
CA SER A 131 17.96 0.97 9.41
C SER A 131 19.29 0.68 10.11
N ILE A 132 19.83 1.65 10.84
CA ILE A 132 21.05 1.48 11.67
C ILE A 132 20.79 0.48 12.80
N LEU A 133 19.66 0.61 13.51
CA LEU A 133 19.30 -0.31 14.59
C LEU A 133 19.12 -1.75 14.09
N VAL A 134 18.55 -1.95 12.90
CA VAL A 134 18.48 -3.27 12.26
C VAL A 134 19.89 -3.80 11.94
N GLY A 135 20.81 -2.95 11.46
CA GLY A 135 22.22 -3.34 11.27
C GLY A 135 22.92 -3.76 12.56
N VAL A 136 22.71 -2.99 13.65
CA VAL A 136 23.29 -3.27 14.98
C VAL A 136 22.60 -4.47 15.66
N SER A 137 21.38 -4.84 15.24
CA SER A 137 20.63 -5.94 15.86
C SER A 137 21.39 -7.28 15.88
N VAL A 138 22.33 -7.48 14.94
CA VAL A 138 23.15 -8.69 14.86
C VAL A 138 24.09 -8.83 16.07
N SER A 139 24.64 -7.73 16.58
CA SER A 139 25.48 -7.76 17.80
C SER A 139 24.63 -7.86 19.07
N LEU A 140 23.40 -7.32 19.04
CA LEU A 140 22.43 -7.39 20.13
C LEU A 140 21.63 -8.70 20.17
N ALA A 141 21.97 -9.70 19.34
CA ALA A 141 21.26 -10.97 19.25
C ALA A 141 21.02 -11.68 20.60
N PRO A 142 21.96 -11.70 21.58
CA PRO A 142 21.70 -12.31 22.89
C PRO A 142 20.57 -11.63 23.66
N LEU A 143 20.43 -10.31 23.55
CA LEU A 143 19.36 -9.54 24.17
C LEU A 143 18.03 -9.71 23.43
N LEU A 144 18.06 -9.69 22.09
CA LEU A 144 16.85 -9.87 21.28
C LEU A 144 16.19 -11.25 21.49
N ARG A 145 16.97 -12.28 21.82
CA ARG A 145 16.45 -13.62 22.15
C ARG A 145 15.61 -13.66 23.44
N LEU A 146 15.72 -12.65 24.30
CA LEU A 146 14.89 -12.55 25.51
C LEU A 146 13.46 -12.12 25.19
N VAL A 147 13.22 -11.54 24.02
CA VAL A 147 11.89 -11.07 23.61
C VAL A 147 11.05 -12.28 23.17
N PRO A 148 9.94 -12.59 23.86
CA PRO A 148 9.10 -13.72 23.48
C PRO A 148 8.42 -13.49 22.13
N MET A 149 8.33 -14.55 21.32
CA MET A 149 7.65 -14.48 20.01
C MET A 149 6.17 -14.08 20.13
N ALA A 150 5.52 -14.39 21.25
CA ALA A 150 4.15 -13.98 21.55
C ALA A 150 3.98 -12.45 21.53
N VAL A 151 4.98 -11.70 22.00
CA VAL A 151 4.94 -10.22 22.00
C VAL A 151 4.99 -9.70 20.56
N LEU A 152 5.83 -10.30 19.71
CA LEU A 152 5.93 -9.93 18.30
C LEU A 152 4.62 -10.19 17.56
N PHE A 153 3.96 -11.32 17.82
CA PHE A 153 2.63 -11.59 17.25
C PHE A 153 1.57 -10.57 17.71
N GLY A 154 1.62 -10.14 18.98
CA GLY A 154 0.76 -9.07 19.48
C GLY A 154 0.98 -7.74 18.75
N VAL A 155 2.23 -7.36 18.53
CA VAL A 155 2.57 -6.15 17.75
C VAL A 155 2.12 -6.29 16.29
N PHE A 156 2.35 -7.44 15.65
CA PHE A 156 1.90 -7.67 14.27
C PHE A 156 0.38 -7.65 14.14
N LEU A 157 -0.35 -8.19 15.12
CA LEU A 157 -1.81 -8.11 15.14
C LEU A 157 -2.29 -6.66 15.27
N TYR A 158 -1.68 -5.88 16.17
CA TYR A 158 -1.97 -4.45 16.31
C TYR A 158 -1.72 -3.69 15.00
N LEU A 159 -0.56 -3.93 14.36
CA LEU A 159 -0.24 -3.32 13.07
C LEU A 159 -1.24 -3.72 11.98
N GLY A 160 -1.67 -4.99 11.96
CA GLY A 160 -2.70 -5.48 11.04
C GLY A 160 -4.02 -4.73 11.23
N ILE A 161 -4.54 -4.68 12.46
CA ILE A 161 -5.81 -4.01 12.77
C ILE A 161 -5.72 -2.50 12.53
N SER A 162 -4.64 -1.85 12.99
CA SER A 162 -4.44 -0.40 12.80
C SER A 162 -4.27 -0.02 11.34
N SER A 163 -3.77 -0.92 10.48
CA SER A 163 -3.63 -0.66 9.04
C SER A 163 -4.96 -0.73 8.27
N ILE A 164 -5.99 -1.33 8.85
CA ILE A 164 -7.34 -1.41 8.27
C ILE A 164 -8.09 -0.10 8.47
N ASP A 165 -7.75 0.66 9.52
CA ASP A 165 -8.37 1.96 9.80
C ASP A 165 -8.09 2.97 8.67
N GLY A 166 -9.13 3.66 8.22
CA GLY A 166 -9.07 4.57 7.07
C GLY A 166 -9.18 3.90 5.68
N ILE A 167 -9.40 2.58 5.60
CA ILE A 167 -9.74 1.92 4.33
C ILE A 167 -11.26 1.94 4.12
N GLN A 168 -11.74 2.76 3.18
CA GLN A 168 -13.16 2.89 2.83
C GLN A 168 -13.87 1.54 2.57
N PHE A 169 -13.18 0.55 1.97
CA PHE A 169 -13.75 -0.79 1.76
C PHE A 169 -14.21 -1.42 3.08
N PHE A 170 -13.38 -1.38 4.13
CA PHE A 170 -13.73 -1.94 5.43
C PHE A 170 -14.78 -1.12 6.17
N GLU A 171 -14.77 0.21 6.01
CA GLU A 171 -15.86 1.06 6.53
C GLU A 171 -17.21 0.68 5.91
N ARG A 172 -17.27 0.50 4.59
CA ARG A 172 -18.48 0.03 3.89
C ARG A 172 -18.85 -1.39 4.25
N LEU A 173 -17.87 -2.27 4.45
CA LEU A 173 -18.13 -3.63 4.92
C LEU A 173 -18.80 -3.63 6.30
N ARG A 174 -18.38 -2.73 7.20
CA ARG A 174 -19.03 -2.54 8.51
C ARG A 174 -20.49 -2.06 8.37
N LEU A 175 -20.81 -1.26 7.35
CA LEU A 175 -22.18 -0.80 7.11
C LEU A 175 -23.15 -1.93 6.77
N PHE A 176 -22.71 -3.09 6.28
CA PHE A 176 -23.59 -4.26 6.14
C PHE A 176 -24.20 -4.73 7.46
N PHE A 177 -23.45 -4.58 8.55
CA PHE A 177 -23.87 -5.02 9.88
C PHE A 177 -24.52 -3.90 10.69
N MET A 178 -24.69 -2.72 10.11
CA MET A 178 -25.27 -1.55 10.75
C MET A 178 -26.66 -1.28 10.19
N PRO A 179 -27.70 -1.08 11.02
CA PRO A 179 -29.00 -0.67 10.52
C PRO A 179 -28.92 0.74 9.91
N VAL A 180 -29.67 0.95 8.81
CA VAL A 180 -29.65 2.19 8.00
C VAL A 180 -29.80 3.48 8.83
N LYS A 181 -30.54 3.41 9.94
CA LYS A 181 -30.76 4.53 10.86
C LYS A 181 -29.48 5.07 11.53
N HIS A 182 -28.44 4.25 11.63
CA HIS A 182 -27.19 4.61 12.30
C HIS A 182 -26.05 4.89 11.31
N HIS A 183 -26.34 4.94 10.00
CA HIS A 183 -25.30 5.25 9.03
C HIS A 183 -24.64 6.60 9.33
N SER A 184 -23.32 6.65 9.16
CA SER A 184 -22.53 7.86 9.34
C SER A 184 -22.89 8.91 8.28
N GLN A 185 -22.48 10.15 8.51
CA GLN A 185 -22.68 11.27 7.59
C GLN A 185 -21.68 11.27 6.40
N ALA A 186 -21.13 10.11 6.03
CA ALA A 186 -20.14 10.02 4.95
C ALA A 186 -20.77 10.30 3.58
N ASN A 187 -20.00 10.88 2.66
CA ASN A 187 -20.47 11.32 1.33
C ASN A 187 -21.10 10.19 0.51
N TYR A 188 -20.49 9.01 0.54
CA TYR A 188 -21.01 7.82 -0.16
C TYR A 188 -22.35 7.31 0.39
N VAL A 189 -22.63 7.53 1.67
CA VAL A 189 -23.90 7.13 2.32
C VAL A 189 -25.04 8.04 1.87
N ARG A 190 -24.77 9.34 1.68
CA ARG A 190 -25.78 10.34 1.31
C ARG A 190 -26.12 10.32 -0.18
N ARG A 191 -25.11 10.13 -1.04
CA ARG A 191 -25.26 10.25 -2.50
C ARG A 191 -25.64 8.95 -3.21
N VAL A 192 -25.43 7.79 -2.59
CA VAL A 192 -25.66 6.49 -3.23
C VAL A 192 -26.70 5.68 -2.45
N GLN A 193 -27.62 5.05 -3.19
CA GLN A 193 -28.60 4.16 -2.58
C GLN A 193 -27.91 2.98 -1.87
N THR A 194 -28.41 2.62 -0.69
CA THR A 194 -27.81 1.58 0.17
C THR A 194 -27.63 0.24 -0.56
N MET A 195 -28.58 -0.17 -1.40
CA MET A 195 -28.47 -1.41 -2.17
C MET A 195 -27.34 -1.38 -3.21
N LYS A 196 -27.16 -0.24 -3.89
CA LYS A 196 -26.06 -0.04 -4.85
C LYS A 196 -24.70 -0.03 -4.15
N MET A 197 -24.61 0.60 -2.99
CA MET A 197 -23.40 0.56 -2.15
C MET A 197 -23.05 -0.88 -1.74
N HIS A 198 -24.04 -1.66 -1.26
CA HIS A 198 -23.82 -3.07 -0.91
C HIS A 198 -23.44 -3.91 -2.13
N LEU A 199 -24.06 -3.70 -3.30
CA LEU A 199 -23.65 -4.38 -4.53
C LEU A 199 -22.18 -4.11 -4.86
N PHE A 200 -21.78 -2.83 -4.83
CA PHE A 200 -20.40 -2.43 -5.08
C PHE A 200 -19.40 -3.11 -4.12
N THR A 201 -19.67 -3.05 -2.81
CA THR A 201 -18.80 -3.66 -1.81
C THR A 201 -18.80 -5.19 -1.89
N THR A 202 -19.90 -5.82 -2.31
CA THR A 202 -19.95 -7.28 -2.55
C THR A 202 -19.04 -7.66 -3.72
N ILE A 203 -19.07 -6.90 -4.83
CA ILE A 203 -18.17 -7.16 -5.95
C ILE A 203 -16.71 -6.98 -5.51
N GLN A 204 -16.39 -5.93 -4.74
CA GLN A 204 -15.04 -5.76 -4.18
C GLN A 204 -14.61 -6.93 -3.28
N LEU A 205 -15.52 -7.45 -2.45
CA LEU A 205 -15.26 -8.62 -1.61
C LEU A 205 -14.99 -9.88 -2.44
N LEU A 206 -15.73 -10.08 -3.54
CA LEU A 206 -15.49 -11.19 -4.48
C LEU A 206 -14.12 -11.05 -5.17
N CYS A 207 -13.76 -9.84 -5.59
CA CYS A 207 -12.43 -9.56 -6.15
C CYS A 207 -11.31 -9.84 -5.14
N LEU A 208 -11.50 -9.43 -3.88
CA LEU A 208 -10.54 -9.72 -2.80
C LEU A 208 -10.43 -11.24 -2.56
N ALA A 209 -11.54 -11.95 -2.54
CA ALA A 209 -11.56 -13.42 -2.39
C ALA A 209 -10.83 -14.11 -3.56
N MET A 210 -11.03 -13.65 -4.79
CA MET A 210 -10.30 -14.13 -5.97
C MET A 210 -8.78 -13.92 -5.80
N LEU A 211 -8.36 -12.71 -5.42
CA LEU A 211 -6.95 -12.40 -5.18
C LEU A 211 -6.36 -13.25 -4.04
N TRP A 212 -7.14 -13.52 -3.00
CA TRP A 212 -6.75 -14.41 -1.91
C TRP A 212 -6.51 -15.85 -2.40
N VAL A 213 -7.42 -16.38 -3.21
CA VAL A 213 -7.28 -17.73 -3.80
C VAL A 213 -6.02 -17.80 -4.67
N VAL A 214 -5.81 -16.84 -5.57
CA VAL A 214 -4.60 -16.77 -6.41
C VAL A 214 -3.34 -16.73 -5.56
N LYS A 215 -3.32 -15.89 -4.51
CA LYS A 215 -2.17 -15.77 -3.60
C LYS A 215 -1.88 -17.07 -2.84
N SER A 216 -2.91 -17.82 -2.46
CA SER A 216 -2.76 -19.12 -1.77
C SER A 216 -2.34 -20.26 -2.69
N SER A 217 -2.44 -20.06 -4.01
CA SER A 217 -2.15 -21.08 -5.02
C SER A 217 -0.68 -21.07 -5.46
N PRO A 218 -0.19 -22.14 -6.12
CA PRO A 218 1.13 -22.17 -6.76
C PRO A 218 1.30 -21.10 -7.86
N ILE A 219 0.20 -20.53 -8.34
CA ILE A 219 0.15 -19.46 -9.36
C ILE A 219 0.32 -18.07 -8.71
N SER A 220 0.74 -18.00 -7.45
CA SER A 220 0.99 -16.74 -6.73
C SER A 220 1.96 -15.79 -7.44
N LEU A 221 2.87 -16.32 -8.27
CA LEU A 221 3.75 -15.51 -9.12
C LEU A 221 2.99 -14.64 -10.14
N ALA A 222 1.76 -15.03 -10.53
CA ALA A 222 0.91 -14.25 -11.42
C ALA A 222 0.06 -13.20 -10.69
N PHE A 223 0.16 -13.10 -9.36
CA PHE A 223 -0.62 -12.17 -8.53
C PHE A 223 -0.61 -10.71 -9.05
N PRO A 224 0.51 -10.14 -9.53
CA PRO A 224 0.52 -8.78 -10.08
C PRO A 224 -0.39 -8.62 -11.30
N PHE A 225 -0.54 -9.64 -12.15
CA PHE A 225 -1.43 -9.57 -13.32
C PHE A 225 -2.90 -9.54 -12.91
N PHE A 226 -3.28 -10.34 -11.90
CA PHE A 226 -4.64 -10.31 -11.36
C PHE A 226 -4.96 -8.99 -10.68
N LEU A 227 -3.98 -8.36 -10.00
CA LEU A 227 -4.14 -7.01 -9.48
C LEU A 227 -4.34 -5.98 -10.60
N ILE A 228 -3.54 -6.04 -11.67
CA ILE A 228 -3.70 -5.13 -12.82
C ILE A 228 -5.07 -5.32 -13.48
N LEU A 229 -5.56 -6.57 -13.57
CA LEU A 229 -6.89 -6.90 -14.11
C LEU A 229 -8.04 -6.27 -13.31
N MET A 230 -7.81 -5.85 -12.06
CA MET A 230 -8.82 -5.10 -11.29
C MET A 230 -9.08 -3.71 -11.86
N VAL A 231 -8.13 -3.10 -12.57
CA VAL A 231 -8.29 -1.78 -13.21
C VAL A 231 -9.34 -1.79 -14.32
N PRO A 232 -9.28 -2.68 -15.34
CA PRO A 232 -10.34 -2.77 -16.34
C PRO A 232 -11.65 -3.28 -15.74
N LEU A 233 -11.62 -4.15 -14.73
CA LEU A 233 -12.84 -4.56 -14.01
C LEU A 233 -13.53 -3.34 -13.37
N ARG A 234 -12.78 -2.41 -12.76
CA ARG A 234 -13.32 -1.14 -12.27
C ARG A 234 -13.88 -0.28 -13.40
N ALA A 235 -13.24 -0.25 -14.56
CA ALA A 235 -13.75 0.50 -15.72
C ALA A 235 -15.12 0.01 -16.19
N GLN A 236 -15.41 -1.29 -16.08
CA GLN A 236 -16.71 -1.88 -16.41
C GLN A 236 -17.83 -1.48 -15.45
N PHE A 237 -17.53 -0.94 -14.27
CA PHE A 237 -18.57 -0.48 -13.35
C PHE A 237 -19.36 0.72 -13.89
N THR A 238 -18.85 1.41 -14.92
CA THR A 238 -19.59 2.46 -15.65
C THR A 238 -20.88 1.97 -16.31
N TYR A 239 -21.04 0.65 -16.53
CA TYR A 239 -22.29 0.07 -17.03
C TYR A 239 -23.38 -0.06 -15.95
N LEU A 240 -23.00 -0.13 -14.67
CA LEU A 240 -23.92 -0.41 -13.56
C LEU A 240 -24.17 0.81 -12.66
N PHE A 241 -23.23 1.76 -12.63
CA PHE A 241 -23.26 2.92 -11.74
C PHE A 241 -23.12 4.20 -12.54
N THR A 242 -23.77 5.26 -12.09
CA THR A 242 -23.58 6.59 -12.71
C THR A 242 -22.18 7.13 -12.36
N PRO A 243 -21.63 8.06 -13.18
CA PRO A 243 -20.34 8.67 -12.88
C PRO A 243 -20.30 9.37 -11.51
N GLN A 244 -21.42 9.97 -11.09
CA GLN A 244 -21.56 10.60 -9.78
C GLN A 244 -21.54 9.58 -8.63
N GLU A 245 -22.22 8.44 -8.79
CA GLU A 245 -22.21 7.34 -7.82
C GLU A 245 -20.80 6.74 -7.67
N LEU A 246 -20.10 6.51 -8.79
CA LEU A 246 -18.73 6.02 -8.78
C LEU A 246 -17.77 7.02 -8.15
N ARG A 247 -17.89 8.31 -8.49
CA ARG A 247 -17.09 9.37 -7.87
C ARG A 247 -17.32 9.40 -6.35
N ALA A 248 -18.56 9.27 -5.89
CA ALA A 248 -18.86 9.20 -4.46
C ALA A 248 -18.30 7.95 -3.77
N LEU A 249 -18.26 6.80 -4.46
CA LEU A 249 -17.76 5.53 -3.92
C LEU A 249 -16.23 5.36 -3.98
N ASP A 250 -15.55 6.12 -4.84
CA ASP A 250 -14.10 6.05 -5.05
C ASP A 250 -13.34 7.27 -4.51
N SER A 251 -13.99 8.43 -4.38
CA SER A 251 -13.34 9.66 -3.94
C SER A 251 -13.44 9.82 -2.42
N ASP A 252 -12.29 10.09 -1.80
CA ASP A 252 -12.17 10.53 -0.41
C ASP A 252 -12.21 12.07 -0.28
N GLU A 253 -12.45 12.81 -1.37
CA GLU A 253 -12.48 14.27 -1.33
C GLU A 253 -13.72 14.78 -0.56
N PRO A 254 -13.54 15.65 0.46
CA PRO A 254 -14.66 16.40 1.01
C PRO A 254 -15.26 17.24 -0.11
N ASP A 255 -16.56 17.54 -0.04
CA ASP A 255 -17.27 18.30 -1.06
C ASP A 255 -16.51 19.60 -1.36
N VAL A 256 -15.75 19.61 -2.46
CA VAL A 256 -15.62 20.84 -3.22
C VAL A 256 -17.01 20.97 -3.81
N VAL A 257 -17.78 21.93 -3.30
CA VAL A 257 -18.93 22.44 -4.01
C VAL A 257 -18.35 22.85 -5.37
N GLU A 258 -18.46 21.97 -6.38
CA GLU A 258 -18.45 22.43 -7.76
C GLU A 258 -19.65 23.37 -7.76
N ASP A 259 -19.36 24.66 -7.64
CA ASP A 259 -20.37 25.71 -7.71
C ASP A 259 -21.23 25.37 -8.93
N GLU A 260 -22.47 24.92 -8.68
CA GLU A 260 -23.51 25.10 -9.68
C GLU A 260 -23.42 26.57 -10.05
N PRO A 261 -23.32 26.92 -11.34
CA PRO A 261 -23.25 28.32 -11.72
C PRO A 261 -24.42 29.03 -11.04
N ASP A 262 -24.08 29.98 -10.15
CA ASP A 262 -25.05 30.70 -9.31
C ASP A 262 -26.23 31.10 -10.21
N PHE A 263 -27.44 30.64 -9.88
CA PHE A 263 -28.66 30.95 -10.64
C PHE A 263 -28.86 32.48 -10.81
N TYR A 264 -28.24 33.29 -9.95
CA TYR A 264 -28.22 34.75 -10.02
C TYR A 264 -27.26 35.33 -11.06
N ALA A 265 -26.27 34.57 -11.55
CA ALA A 265 -25.34 34.98 -12.59
C ALA A 265 -25.97 35.01 -14.00
N GLU A 266 -27.06 34.25 -14.25
CA GLU A 266 -27.78 34.26 -15.53
C GLU A 266 -28.87 35.34 -15.64
N SER A 267 -29.31 35.94 -14.52
CA SER A 267 -30.45 36.89 -14.53
C SER A 267 -30.10 38.36 -14.82
N LEU A 268 -28.84 38.68 -15.09
CA LEU A 268 -28.43 40.04 -15.44
C LEU A 268 -27.76 40.04 -16.81
N LEU A 269 -28.57 40.28 -17.86
CA LEU A 269 -28.31 41.17 -18.98
C LEU A 269 -29.49 41.10 -19.97
N ALA A 270 -30.59 41.75 -19.60
CA ALA A 270 -31.56 42.28 -20.55
C ALA A 270 -31.74 43.77 -20.20
N GLY A 271 -30.84 44.58 -20.74
CA GLY A 271 -30.87 46.04 -20.72
C GLY A 271 -30.34 46.56 -22.04
#